data_AF-A0A1C7MKP8-F1
#
_entry.id   AF-A0A1C7MKP8-F1
#
_cell.length_a   1.000
_cell.length_b   1.000
_cell.length_c   1.000
_cell.angle_alpha   90.00
_cell.angle_beta   90.00
_cell.angle_gamma   90.00
#
_symmetry.space_group_name_H-M   'P 1'
#
loop_
_entity.id
_entity.type
_entity.pdbx_description
1 polymer ?
#
loop_
_entity_poly.entity_id
_entity_poly.type
_entity_poly.pdbx_seq_one_letter_code
_entity_poly.pdbx_strand_id
1 'polypeptide(L)'
;MLELLRTYGKSIHTWAIDISPDLPLGPPNLMMSYTGEGQGPPEQMIKKRDETCGMNTDAKKELRKGYLPSYNVVDGSDEWEKTEKGITFEARECDLKP
;
A
#
# COMPACT_ATOMS: atom_id res chain seq x y z
N MET A 1 10.00 -11.54 5.31
CA MET A 1 9.66 -10.13 4.96
C MET A 1 10.16 -9.72 3.57
N LEU A 2 11.12 -10.44 2.96
CA LEU A 2 11.57 -10.19 1.58
C LEU A 2 10.49 -10.47 0.53
N GLU A 3 9.53 -11.33 0.85
CA GLU A 3 8.39 -11.67 0.01
C GLU A 3 7.53 -10.44 -0.26
N LEU A 4 7.40 -9.55 0.73
CA LEU A 4 6.66 -8.29 0.63
C LEU A 4 7.41 -7.24 -0.20
N LEU A 5 8.74 -7.31 -0.28
CA LEU A 5 9.52 -6.37 -1.07
C LEU A 5 9.16 -6.45 -2.55
N ARG A 6 8.83 -7.65 -3.03
CA ARG A 6 8.52 -7.94 -4.43
C ARG A 6 7.05 -7.73 -4.78
N THR A 7 6.20 -7.30 -3.84
CA THR A 7 4.81 -6.93 -4.14
C THR A 7 4.68 -5.47 -4.57
N TYR A 8 5.80 -4.71 -4.61
CA TYR A 8 5.82 -3.29 -4.99
C TYR A 8 4.83 -2.43 -4.18
N GLY A 9 4.61 -2.80 -2.91
CA GLY A 9 3.67 -2.12 -2.03
C GLY A 9 2.20 -2.25 -2.44
N LYS A 10 1.85 -3.18 -3.34
CA LYS A 10 0.48 -3.38 -3.82
C LYS A 10 -0.22 -4.46 -3.04
N SER A 11 -1.49 -4.21 -2.73
CA SER A 11 -2.32 -5.14 -1.99
C SER A 11 -3.78 -5.06 -2.47
N ILE A 12 -4.47 -6.19 -2.43
CA ILE A 12 -5.91 -6.24 -2.68
C ILE A 12 -6.63 -6.24 -1.34
N HIS A 13 -7.43 -5.21 -1.09
CA HIS A 13 -8.30 -5.11 0.07
C HIS A 13 -9.69 -5.59 -0.29
N THR A 14 -10.13 -6.68 0.33
CA THR A 14 -11.46 -7.27 0.08
C THR A 14 -12.54 -6.77 1.04
N TRP A 15 -12.20 -5.82 1.91
CA TRP A 15 -13.12 -5.25 2.89
C TRP A 15 -12.93 -3.74 3.01
N ALA A 16 -13.92 -2.98 2.53
CA ALA A 16 -13.97 -1.53 2.67
C ALA A 16 -14.68 -1.14 3.97
N ILE A 17 -13.95 -1.19 5.08
CA ILE A 17 -14.49 -0.92 6.44
C ILE A 17 -15.14 0.48 6.55
N ASP A 18 -14.67 1.45 5.78
CA ASP A 18 -15.21 2.82 5.77
C ASP A 18 -16.62 2.92 5.15
N ILE A 19 -17.04 1.89 4.39
CA ILE A 19 -18.35 1.83 3.72
C ILE A 19 -19.26 0.79 4.38
N SER A 20 -18.73 -0.40 4.66
CA SER A 20 -19.46 -1.52 5.25
C SER A 20 -18.67 -2.06 6.45
N PRO A 21 -18.74 -1.38 7.60
CA PRO A 21 -17.97 -1.77 8.79
C PRO A 21 -18.45 -3.07 9.41
N ASP A 22 -19.73 -3.43 9.24
CA ASP A 22 -20.33 -4.60 9.91
C ASP A 22 -20.12 -5.91 9.14
N LEU A 23 -19.93 -5.84 7.81
CA LEU A 23 -19.77 -6.99 6.94
C LEU A 23 -18.77 -6.69 5.82
N PRO A 24 -17.92 -7.66 5.41
CA PRO A 24 -16.94 -7.49 4.34
C PRO A 24 -17.60 -7.52 2.96
N LEU A 25 -18.40 -6.50 2.68
CA LEU A 25 -19.12 -6.31 1.43
C LEU A 25 -18.36 -5.36 0.49
N GLY A 26 -18.67 -5.47 -0.80
CA GLY A 26 -18.13 -4.64 -1.86
C GLY A 26 -17.11 -5.36 -2.74
N PRO A 27 -16.71 -4.71 -3.84
CA PRO A 27 -15.64 -5.25 -4.69
C PRO A 27 -14.28 -5.18 -3.98
N PRO A 28 -13.33 -6.04 -4.36
CA PRO A 28 -11.93 -5.86 -3.97
C PRO A 28 -11.40 -4.48 -4.41
N ASN A 29 -10.46 -3.90 -3.67
CA ASN A 29 -9.82 -2.64 -4.02
C ASN A 29 -8.31 -2.84 -4.14
N LEU A 30 -7.71 -2.37 -5.23
CA LEU A 30 -6.26 -2.30 -5.36
C LEU A 30 -5.75 -1.08 -4.58
N MET A 31 -4.93 -1.32 -3.57
CA MET A 31 -4.29 -0.27 -2.77
C MET A 31 -2.79 -0.27 -3.03
N MET A 32 -2.24 0.93 -3.22
CA MET A 32 -0.82 1.18 -3.40
C MET A 32 -0.23 1.80 -2.14
N SER A 33 0.93 1.30 -1.70
CA SER A 33 1.71 1.91 -0.64
C SER A 33 2.55 3.07 -1.17
N TYR A 34 3.01 3.92 -0.27
CA TYR A 34 4.01 4.94 -0.61
C TYR A 34 5.33 4.28 -1.02
N THR A 35 5.78 4.59 -2.24
CA THR A 35 7.00 4.10 -2.90
C THR A 35 8.11 5.15 -2.87
N GLY A 36 7.76 6.43 -2.72
CA GLY A 36 8.67 7.58 -2.79
C GLY A 36 8.65 8.48 -1.56
N GLU A 37 9.70 9.28 -1.42
CA GLU A 37 9.76 10.36 -0.41
C GLU A 37 8.69 11.42 -0.71
N GLY A 38 8.09 11.97 0.34
CA GLY A 38 7.07 13.01 0.21
C GLY A 38 5.66 12.53 -0.14
N GLN A 39 5.47 11.24 -0.46
CA GLN A 39 4.12 10.67 -0.64
C GLN A 39 3.41 10.39 0.70
N GLY A 40 4.18 10.27 1.79
CA GLY A 40 3.66 9.95 3.12
C GLY A 40 3.03 11.13 3.87
N PRO A 41 2.56 10.90 5.10
CA PRO A 41 2.02 11.94 5.97
C PRO A 41 3.01 13.08 6.21
N PRO A 42 2.54 14.30 6.53
CA PRO A 42 3.40 15.43 6.87
C PRO A 42 4.40 15.07 7.99
N GLU A 43 5.60 15.64 7.92
CA GLU A 43 6.69 15.37 8.85
C GLU A 43 6.28 15.57 10.32
N GLN A 44 5.41 16.56 10.59
CA GLN A 44 4.91 16.84 11.93
C GLN A 44 4.07 15.68 12.49
N MET A 45 3.29 15.00 11.64
CA MET A 45 2.52 13.81 12.06
C MET A 45 3.44 12.63 12.35
N ILE A 46 4.49 12.45 11.54
CA ILE A 46 5.49 11.40 11.75
C ILE A 46 6.24 11.62 13.05
N LYS A 47 6.70 12.86 13.32
CA LYS A 47 7.39 13.24 14.56
C LYS A 47 6.51 12.99 15.79
N LYS A 48 5.25 13.45 15.76
CA LYS A 48 4.29 13.21 16.85
C LYS A 48 4.08 11.72 17.13
N ARG A 49 3.95 10.90 16.07
CA ARG A 49 3.85 9.44 16.21
C ARG A 49 5.11 8.86 16.85
N ASP A 50 6.28 9.29 16.39
CA ASP A 50 7.57 8.82 16.90
C ASP A 50 7.74 9.10 18.39
N GLU A 51 7.37 10.30 18.84
CA GLU A 51 7.33 10.67 20.27
C GLU A 51 6.34 9.81 21.06
N THR A 52 5.13 9.64 20.54
CA THR A 52 4.05 8.90 21.24
C THR A 52 4.35 7.40 21.34
N CYS A 53 4.94 6.82 20.29
CA CYS A 53 5.19 5.38 20.19
C CYS A 53 6.61 4.98 20.56
N GLY A 54 7.47 5.92 20.96
CA GLY A 54 8.90 5.66 21.23
C GLY A 54 9.63 5.11 20.00
N MET A 55 9.26 5.57 18.81
CA MET A 55 9.83 5.12 17.53
C MET A 55 10.82 6.15 16.99
N ASN A 56 11.76 5.67 16.17
CA ASN A 56 12.64 6.54 15.38
C ASN A 56 12.55 6.12 13.90
N THR A 57 11.90 6.96 13.10
CA THR A 57 11.68 6.71 11.66
C THR A 57 12.99 6.60 10.90
N ASP A 58 13.94 7.50 11.15
CA ASP A 58 15.21 7.56 10.44
C ASP A 58 16.08 6.34 10.76
N ALA A 59 16.16 5.94 12.04
CA ALA A 59 16.87 4.73 12.44
C ALA A 59 16.26 3.47 11.79
N LYS A 60 14.93 3.39 11.68
CA LYS A 60 14.25 2.29 10.96
C LYS A 60 14.54 2.32 9.46
N LYS A 61 14.64 3.51 8.87
CA LYS A 61 15.01 3.68 7.46
C LYS A 61 16.43 3.17 7.20
N GLU A 62 17.39 3.55 8.03
CA GLU A 62 18.78 3.06 7.93
C GLU A 62 18.87 1.55 8.18
N LEU A 63 18.16 1.04 9.17
CA LEU A 63 18.11 -0.40 9.44
C LEU A 63 17.63 -1.19 8.21
N ARG A 64 16.57 -0.72 7.52
CA ARG A 64 16.04 -1.36 6.31
C ARG A 64 17.06 -1.44 5.18
N LYS A 65 17.88 -0.41 5.00
CA LYS A 65 18.95 -0.42 3.98
C LYS A 65 19.98 -1.54 4.22
N GLY A 66 20.15 -1.98 5.47
CA GLY A 66 21.13 -3.02 5.82
C GLY A 66 20.71 -4.44 5.45
N TYR A 67 19.41 -4.73 5.37
CA TYR A 67 18.91 -6.10 5.12
C TYR A 67 17.99 -6.25 3.90
N LEU A 68 17.49 -5.15 3.34
CA LEU A 68 16.69 -5.21 2.12
C LEU A 68 17.62 -5.23 0.89
N PRO A 69 17.55 -6.25 0.04
CA PRO A 69 18.30 -6.28 -1.20
C PRO A 69 17.77 -5.21 -2.17
N SER A 70 18.63 -4.72 -3.06
CA SER A 70 18.17 -3.96 -4.22
C SER A 70 17.36 -4.87 -5.15
N TYR A 71 16.36 -4.31 -5.79
CA TYR A 71 15.60 -4.99 -6.82
C TYR A 71 15.21 -3.99 -7.91
N ASN A 72 15.01 -4.49 -9.12
CA ASN A 72 14.49 -3.70 -10.22
C ASN A 72 12.97 -3.79 -10.20
N VAL A 73 12.30 -2.65 -10.09
CA VAL A 73 10.85 -2.56 -10.27
C VAL A 73 10.54 -3.01 -11.70
N VAL A 74 9.57 -3.92 -11.85
CA VAL A 74 9.14 -4.38 -13.18
C VAL A 74 8.41 -3.24 -13.86
N ASP A 75 8.71 -3.03 -15.15
CA ASP A 75 8.08 -1.97 -15.93
C ASP A 75 6.56 -2.06 -15.90
N GLY A 76 5.90 -0.91 -15.79
CA GLY A 76 4.45 -0.81 -15.60
C GLY A 76 3.94 -1.09 -14.18
N SER A 77 4.78 -1.51 -13.22
CA SER A 77 4.31 -1.74 -11.83
C SER A 77 3.80 -0.44 -11.19
N ASP A 78 4.49 0.68 -11.37
CA ASP A 78 4.12 1.98 -10.78
C ASP A 78 3.59 2.96 -11.83
N GLU A 79 2.91 2.45 -12.86
CA GLU A 79 2.39 3.28 -13.95
C GLU A 79 1.33 4.28 -13.49
N TRP A 80 0.70 4.02 -12.34
CA TRP A 80 -0.24 4.94 -11.69
C TRP A 80 0.43 6.27 -11.31
N GLU A 81 1.74 6.29 -11.02
CA GLU A 81 2.47 7.53 -10.70
C GLU A 81 2.69 8.41 -11.92
N LYS A 82 2.79 7.81 -13.11
CA LYS A 82 3.02 8.53 -14.36
C LYS A 82 1.71 8.96 -15.03
N THR A 83 0.69 8.10 -14.94
CA THR A 83 -0.56 8.25 -15.70
C THR A 83 -1.69 8.84 -14.90
N GLU A 84 -1.57 8.86 -13.56
CA GLU A 84 -2.65 9.21 -12.61
C GLU A 84 -3.90 8.33 -12.78
N LYS A 85 -3.76 7.16 -13.41
CA LYS A 85 -4.84 6.20 -13.66
C LYS A 85 -4.60 4.92 -12.87
N GLY A 86 -5.67 4.41 -12.27
CA GLY A 86 -5.66 3.17 -11.49
C GLY A 86 -6.56 2.08 -12.08
N ILE A 87 -6.55 0.91 -11.44
CA ILE A 87 -7.48 -0.19 -11.71
C ILE A 87 -8.56 -0.16 -10.64
N THR A 88 -9.82 -0.19 -11.07
CA THR A 88 -10.98 -0.36 -10.21
C THR A 88 -11.60 -1.73 -10.47
N PHE A 89 -11.93 -2.47 -9.41
CA PHE A 89 -12.76 -3.67 -9.55
C PHE A 89 -14.22 -3.29 -9.32
N GLU A 90 -15.09 -3.85 -10.15
CA GLU A 90 -16.53 -3.63 -10.04
C GLU A 90 -17.22 -4.96 -9.76
N ALA A 91 -18.08 -4.99 -8.74
CA ALA A 91 -18.97 -6.11 -8.51
C ALA A 91 -20.14 -6.02 -9.51
N ARG A 92 -20.37 -7.08 -10.27
CA ARG A 92 -21.47 -7.17 -11.24
C ARG A 92 -22.25 -8.45 -11.00
N GLU A 93 -23.57 -8.35 -11.09
CA GLU A 93 -24.43 -9.53 -11.11
C GLU A 93 -24.14 -10.35 -12.38
N CYS A 94 -24.04 -11.66 -12.23
CA CYS A 94 -23.81 -12.59 -13.33
C CYS A 94 -24.55 -13.91 -13.07
N ASP A 95 -24.90 -14.61 -14.14
CA ASP A 95 -25.49 -15.93 -14.03
C ASP A 95 -24.55 -16.87 -13.27
N LEU A 96 -25.09 -17.60 -12.30
CA LEU A 96 -24.34 -18.59 -11.55
C LEU A 96 -23.85 -19.67 -12.53
N LYS A 97 -22.55 -19.72 -12.79
CA LYS A 97 -21.95 -20.82 -13.54
C LYS A 97 -21.84 -22.01 -12.58
N PRO A 98 -22.53 -23.14 -12.87
CA PRO A 98 -22.45 -24.34 -12.04
C PRO A 98 -21.05 -24.94 -12.01
#